data_AF-A0A059LS09-F1
#
_entry.id   AF-A0A059LS09-F1
#
_cell.length_a   1.000
_cell.length_b   1.000
_cell.length_c   1.000
_cell.angle_alpha   90.00
_cell.angle_beta   90.00
_cell.angle_gamma   90.00
#
_symmetry.space_group_name_H-M   'P 1'
#
loop_
_entity.id
_entity.type
_entity.pdbx_description
1 polymer ?
#
loop_
_entity_poly.entity_id
_entity_poly.type
_entity_poly.pdbx_seq_one_letter_code
_entity_poly.pdbx_strand_id
1 'polypeptide(L)'
;PLPLTMALAGTAGCLYWIAIYPLDVLKSSIQSDSLAHAQRRYGPGLASAARTLWAEGGLRRCYRGFAPCLMRALPANAVMLTTVDRVQAYLKK
;
A
#
# COMPACT_ATOMS: atom_id res chain seq x y z
N PRO A 1 -0.45 -30.02 -2.72
CA PRO A 1 -1.50 -28.97 -2.73
C PRO A 1 -1.07 -27.65 -2.05
N LEU A 2 -0.32 -27.70 -0.94
CA LEU A 2 0.15 -26.52 -0.19
C LEU A 2 1.02 -25.50 -0.98
N PRO A 3 2.01 -25.91 -1.79
CA PRO A 3 2.89 -24.95 -2.49
C PRO A 3 2.17 -24.20 -3.62
N LEU A 4 1.21 -24.86 -4.30
CA LEU A 4 0.37 -24.23 -5.32
C LEU A 4 -0.52 -23.14 -4.72
N THR A 5 -1.16 -23.43 -3.58
CA THR A 5 -2.02 -22.45 -2.89
C THR A 5 -1.24 -21.24 -2.39
N MET A 6 0.00 -21.44 -1.94
CA MET A 6 0.88 -20.32 -1.54
C MET A 6 1.32 -19.48 -2.74
N ALA A 7 1.63 -20.10 -3.87
CA ALA A 7 1.96 -19.37 -5.10
C ALA A 7 0.77 -18.52 -5.60
N LEU A 8 -0.44 -19.09 -5.61
CA LEU A 8 -1.67 -18.36 -6.00
C LEU A 8 -2.02 -17.24 -5.02
N ALA A 9 -1.84 -17.46 -3.71
CA ALA A 9 -2.05 -16.42 -2.71
C ALA A 9 -1.04 -15.27 -2.87
N GLY A 10 0.23 -15.59 -3.17
CA GLY A 10 1.27 -14.59 -3.42
C GLY A 10 0.96 -13.73 -4.65
N THR A 11 0.55 -14.34 -5.76
CA THR A 11 0.20 -13.59 -6.99
C THR A 11 -1.04 -12.73 -6.79
N ALA A 12 -2.07 -13.24 -6.10
CA ALA A 12 -3.25 -12.47 -5.75
C ALA A 12 -2.91 -11.25 -4.88
N GLY A 13 -2.01 -11.41 -3.90
CA GLY A 13 -1.52 -10.32 -3.05
C GLY A 13 -0.78 -9.24 -3.86
N CYS A 14 0.05 -9.64 -4.83
CA CYS A 14 0.74 -8.69 -5.72
C CYS A 14 -0.25 -7.90 -6.58
N LEU A 15 -1.25 -8.57 -7.17
CA LEU A 15 -2.28 -7.91 -7.98
C LEU A 15 -3.12 -6.93 -7.15
N TYR A 16 -3.50 -7.32 -5.94
CA TYR A 16 -4.17 -6.43 -4.99
C TYR A 16 -3.34 -5.17 -4.72
N TRP A 17 -2.04 -5.33 -4.41
CA TRP A 17 -1.17 -4.19 -4.14
C TRP A 17 -1.03 -3.27 -5.35
N ILE A 18 -0.91 -3.81 -6.56
CA ILE A 18 -0.88 -3.01 -7.79
C ILE A 18 -2.17 -2.18 -7.91
N ALA A 19 -3.33 -2.79 -7.69
CA ALA A 19 -4.62 -2.10 -7.81
C ALA A 19 -4.85 -1.03 -6.72
N ILE A 20 -4.45 -1.30 -5.47
CA ILE A 20 -4.73 -0.43 -4.32
C ILE A 20 -3.69 0.69 -4.13
N TYR A 21 -2.46 0.50 -4.61
CA TYR A 21 -1.36 1.45 -4.36
C TYR A 21 -1.67 2.91 -4.76
N PRO A 22 -2.36 3.20 -5.89
CA PRO A 22 -2.76 4.57 -6.21
C PRO A 22 -3.60 5.25 -5.11
N LEU A 23 -4.47 4.50 -4.42
CA LEU A 23 -5.29 5.02 -3.33
C LEU A 23 -4.44 5.27 -2.07
N ASP A 24 -3.44 4.42 -1.82
CA ASP A 24 -2.49 4.64 -0.73
C ASP A 24 -1.61 5.87 -0.96
N VAL A 25 -1.19 6.11 -2.20
CA VAL A 25 -0.45 7.32 -2.58
C VAL A 25 -1.33 8.56 -2.42
N LEU A 26 -2.60 8.51 -2.83
CA LEU A 26 -3.54 9.60 -2.62
C LEU A 26 -3.72 9.91 -1.12
N LYS A 27 -3.94 8.88 -0.30
CA LYS A 27 -4.10 9.01 1.14
C LYS A 27 -2.86 9.61 1.80
N SER A 28 -1.69 9.03 1.54
CA SER A 28 -0.43 9.50 2.12
C SER A 28 -0.08 10.92 1.67
N SER A 29 -0.39 11.29 0.42
CA SER A 29 -0.19 12.65 -0.08
C SER A 29 -1.04 13.66 0.69
N ILE A 30 -2.34 13.39 0.88
CA ILE A 30 -3.23 14.25 1.67
C ILE A 30 -2.77 14.33 3.12
N GLN A 31 -2.36 13.21 3.72
CA GLN A 31 -1.88 13.17 5.09
C GLN A 31 -0.54 13.90 5.28
N SER A 32 0.28 13.98 4.24
CA SER A 32 1.54 14.73 4.24
C SER A 32 1.38 16.22 3.93
N ASP A 33 0.18 16.67 3.59
CA ASP A 33 -0.09 18.07 3.28
C ASP A 33 -0.05 18.96 4.52
N SER A 34 0.08 20.27 4.31
CA SER A 34 0.15 21.23 5.41
C SER A 34 -1.12 21.24 6.25
N LEU A 35 -0.93 21.28 7.58
CA LEU A 35 -2.02 21.49 8.52
C LEU A 35 -2.58 22.92 8.42
N ALA A 36 -1.74 23.89 8.05
CA ALA A 36 -2.16 25.28 7.85
C ALA A 36 -2.92 25.43 6.53
N HIS A 37 -4.18 25.88 6.61
CA HIS A 37 -5.06 26.00 5.44
C HIS A 37 -4.48 26.85 4.31
N ALA A 38 -3.76 27.94 4.62
CA ALA A 38 -3.15 28.82 3.63
C ALA A 38 -1.98 28.19 2.85
N GLN A 39 -1.45 27.06 3.33
CA GLN A 39 -0.28 26.36 2.79
C GLN A 39 -0.64 24.98 2.22
N ARG A 40 -1.93 24.63 2.17
CA ARG A 40 -2.37 23.34 1.62
C ARG A 40 -2.17 23.29 0.12
N ARG A 41 -1.49 22.24 -0.33
CA ARG A 41 -1.29 21.95 -1.76
C ARG A 41 -2.53 21.34 -2.37
N TYR A 42 -3.26 20.51 -1.62
CA TYR A 42 -4.45 19.84 -2.10
C TYR A 42 -5.69 20.62 -1.68
N GLY A 43 -6.60 20.83 -2.64
CA GLY A 43 -7.90 21.43 -2.34
C GLY A 43 -8.77 20.53 -1.47
N PRO A 44 -9.93 21.02 -1.01
CA PRO A 44 -10.79 20.27 -0.12
C PRO A 44 -11.32 18.98 -0.77
N GLY A 45 -11.21 17.88 -0.04
CA GLY A 45 -11.76 16.58 -0.43
C GLY A 45 -10.86 15.71 -1.32
N LEU A 46 -11.16 14.41 -1.35
CA LEU A 46 -10.35 13.42 -2.09
C LEU A 46 -10.30 13.69 -3.60
N ALA A 47 -11.41 14.16 -4.18
CA ALA A 47 -11.48 14.39 -5.63
C ALA A 47 -10.56 15.53 -6.09
N SER A 48 -10.40 16.57 -5.28
CA SER A 48 -9.47 17.67 -5.59
C SER A 48 -8.03 17.17 -5.56
N ALA A 49 -7.64 16.48 -4.48
CA ALA A 49 -6.32 15.86 -4.36
C ALA A 49 -6.01 14.90 -5.51
N ALA A 50 -6.98 14.05 -5.90
CA ALA A 50 -6.82 13.09 -7.00
C ALA A 50 -6.60 13.80 -8.34
N ARG A 51 -7.34 14.88 -8.62
CA ARG A 51 -7.13 15.71 -9.82
C ARG A 51 -5.75 16.35 -9.82
N THR A 52 -5.30 16.90 -8.69
CA THR A 52 -3.96 17.49 -8.56
C THR A 52 -2.86 16.45 -8.78
N LEU A 53 -2.96 15.27 -8.15
CA LEU A 53 -2.01 14.18 -8.37
C LEU A 53 -1.96 13.73 -9.84
N TRP A 54 -3.13 13.65 -10.49
CA TRP A 54 -3.21 13.29 -11.89
C TRP A 54 -2.57 14.34 -12.79
N ALA A 55 -2.77 15.63 -12.51
CA ALA A 55 -2.13 16.73 -13.24
C ALA A 55 -0.60 16.77 -13.06
N GLU A 56 -0.07 16.32 -11.92
CA GLU A 56 1.38 16.31 -11.63
C GLU A 56 2.17 15.27 -12.45
N GLY A 57 1.52 14.20 -12.91
CA GLY A 57 2.23 13.12 -13.62
C GLY A 57 1.42 11.86 -13.86
N GLY A 58 0.09 11.96 -13.82
CA GLY A 58 -0.87 10.89 -14.09
C GLY A 58 -0.55 9.60 -13.34
N LEU A 59 -0.63 8.48 -14.05
CA LEU A 59 -0.43 7.15 -13.48
C LEU A 59 0.97 6.97 -12.88
N ARG A 60 2.02 7.55 -13.47
CA ARG A 60 3.39 7.45 -12.95
C ARG A 60 3.52 8.07 -11.57
N ARG A 61 2.79 9.17 -11.30
CA ARG A 61 2.76 9.81 -9.98
C ARG A 61 2.12 8.91 -8.93
N CYS A 62 1.07 8.19 -9.29
CA CYS A 62 0.34 7.25 -8.42
C CYS A 62 1.16 6.01 -8.02
N TYR A 63 2.25 5.68 -8.74
CA TYR A 63 3.15 4.57 -8.39
C TYR A 63 4.53 5.04 -7.90
N ARG A 64 4.71 6.34 -7.64
CA ARG A 64 5.98 6.87 -7.15
C ARG A 64 6.23 6.36 -5.72
N GLY A 65 7.33 5.62 -5.54
CA GLY A 65 7.68 5.03 -4.25
C GLY A 65 7.23 3.57 -4.06
N PHE A 66 6.71 2.93 -5.11
CA PHE A 66 6.23 1.54 -5.03
C PHE A 66 7.34 0.56 -4.64
N ALA A 67 8.53 0.69 -5.23
CA ALA A 67 9.68 -0.16 -4.93
C ALA A 67 10.11 -0.12 -3.44
N PRO A 68 10.37 1.05 -2.82
CA PRO A 68 10.69 1.09 -1.40
C PRO A 68 9.51 0.63 -0.51
N CYS A 69 8.26 0.82 -0.94
CA CYS A 69 7.10 0.26 -0.23
C CYS A 69 7.13 -1.28 -0.21
N LEU A 70 7.36 -1.91 -1.37
CA LEU A 70 7.48 -3.37 -1.49
C LEU A 70 8.64 -3.92 -0.68
N MET A 71 9.81 -3.27 -0.76
CA MET A 71 10.99 -3.66 0.02
C MET A 71 10.72 -3.66 1.53
N ARG A 72 9.89 -2.74 2.02
CA ARG A 72 9.47 -2.69 3.43
C ARG A 72 8.38 -3.73 3.74
N ALA A 73 7.42 -3.89 2.84
CA ALA A 73 6.27 -4.78 3.05
C ALA A 73 6.66 -6.26 3.07
N LEU A 74 7.64 -6.67 2.25
CA LEU A 74 8.07 -8.06 2.16
C LEU A 74 8.59 -8.62 3.50
N PRO A 75 9.57 -8.00 4.19
CA PRO A 75 10.02 -8.47 5.50
C PRO A 75 8.92 -8.42 6.56
N ALA A 76 8.12 -7.34 6.59
CA ALA A 76 7.06 -7.19 7.57
C ALA A 76 6.02 -8.32 7.46
N ASN A 77 5.60 -8.64 6.23
CA ASN A 77 4.65 -9.71 5.97
C ASN A 77 5.25 -11.10 6.25
N ALA A 78 6.54 -11.31 5.94
CA ALA A 78 7.23 -12.56 6.24
C ALA A 78 7.27 -12.85 7.76
N VAL A 79 7.62 -11.84 8.56
CA VAL A 79 7.62 -11.96 10.04
C VAL A 79 6.21 -12.20 10.57
N MET A 80 5.21 -11.48 10.06
CA MET A 80 3.82 -11.66 10.45
C MET A 80 3.34 -13.09 10.21
N LEU A 81 3.51 -13.63 9.00
CA LEU A 81 3.10 -14.99 8.66
C LEU A 81 3.82 -16.03 9.54
N THR A 82 5.13 -15.88 9.71
CA THR A 82 5.94 -16.76 10.57
C THR A 82 5.44 -16.75 12.02
N THR A 83 5.09 -15.57 12.53
CA THR A 83 4.59 -15.41 13.91
C THR A 83 3.21 -16.06 14.06
N VAL A 84 2.31 -15.86 13.10
CA VAL A 84 0.98 -16.47 13.10
C VAL A 84 1.10 -17.99 13.07
N ASP A 85 1.92 -18.56 12.19
CA ASP A 85 2.13 -20.00 12.10
C ASP A 85 2.68 -20.57 13.41
N ARG A 86 3.64 -19.87 14.03
CA ARG A 86 4.26 -20.29 15.29
C ARG A 86 3.27 -20.27 16.46
N VAL A 87 2.46 -19.23 16.56
CA VAL A 87 1.44 -19.10 17.60
C VAL A 87 0.33 -20.13 17.42
N GLN A 88 -0.13 -20.34 16.18
CA GLN A 88 -1.14 -21.37 15.91
C GLN A 88 -0.64 -22.78 16.23
N ALA A 89 0.62 -23.11 15.92
CA ALA A 89 1.20 -24.39 16.26
C ALA A 89 1.32 -24.59 17.78
N TYR A 90 1.53 -23.51 18.54
CA TYR A 90 1.55 -23.55 19.99
C TYR A 90 0.15 -23.74 20.58
N LEU A 91 -0.86 -23.04 20.06
CA LEU A 91 -2.25 -23.10 20.54
C LEU A 91 -2.99 -24.39 20.15
N LYS A 92 -2.54 -25.10 19.11
CA LYS A 92 -3.09 -26.40 18.68
C LYS A 92 -2.46 -27.59 19.41
N LYS A 93 -1.51 -27.35 20.32
CA LYS A 93 -1.05 -28.32 21.33
C LYS A 93 -1.89 -28.19 22.59
#